data_AF-S4ADX1-F1
#
_entry.id   AF-S4ADX1-F1
#
_cell.length_a   1.000
_cell.length_b   1.000
_cell.length_c   1.000
_cell.angle_alpha   90.00
_cell.angle_beta   90.00
_cell.angle_gamma   90.00
#
_symmetry.space_group_name_H-M   'P 1'
#
loop_
_entity.id
_entity.type
_entity.pdbx_description
1 polymer ?
#
loop_
_entity_poly.entity_id
_entity_poly.type
_entity_poly.pdbx_seq_one_letter_code
_entity_poly.pdbx_strand_id
1 'polypeptide(L)'
;MLPLALGILALPLLAAAHHARPEPYGDRFALHARVDDAASASVRTTGRGTVEAYGTVSGRKQWTYAREGRRPLVLLSAPGHAVTLWDDGLVTDTARGGVRWHRAVPGLGTPQAHGGAGALRPLDGGARMLAVITPHRIAAYRTADGDLRWTLPAREDCAFDPARTARRGHTLLVAQPCRDRATAWTAQLVAVDDLGRVTPRRTPLGNDLPGAPEPPARPAAHAKTAP
;
A
#
# COMPACT_ATOMS: atom_id res chain seq x y z
N MET A 1 35.00 57.69 -11.24
CA MET A 1 33.75 57.09 -10.73
C MET A 1 33.00 56.49 -11.92
N LEU A 2 33.04 55.17 -12.08
CA LEU A 2 32.40 54.39 -13.15
C LEU A 2 31.73 53.18 -12.47
N PRO A 3 30.55 52.72 -12.91
CA PRO A 3 29.46 52.37 -12.01
C PRO A 3 29.46 50.91 -11.54
N LEU A 4 29.07 50.78 -10.28
CA LEU A 4 28.73 49.55 -9.57
C LEU A 4 27.33 49.08 -10.03
N ALA A 5 27.23 48.41 -11.19
CA ALA A 5 25.91 47.99 -11.70
C ALA A 5 25.93 46.67 -12.49
N LEU A 6 26.64 45.65 -12.00
CA LEU A 6 26.68 44.31 -12.63
C LEU A 6 26.42 43.16 -11.65
N GLY A 7 25.65 43.41 -10.59
CA GLY A 7 25.42 42.43 -9.51
C GLY A 7 24.03 41.78 -9.44
N ILE A 8 23.03 42.21 -10.22
CA ILE A 8 21.61 41.88 -9.92
C ILE A 8 20.97 40.90 -10.93
N LEU A 9 21.69 40.40 -11.93
CA LEU A 9 21.11 39.48 -12.95
C LEU A 9 21.34 37.99 -12.69
N ALA A 10 22.10 37.59 -11.67
CA ALA A 10 22.38 36.16 -11.40
C ALA A 10 21.37 35.48 -10.46
N LEU A 11 20.58 36.25 -9.70
CA LEU A 11 19.64 35.72 -8.71
C LEU A 11 18.37 35.04 -9.25
N PRO A 12 17.77 35.40 -10.42
CA PRO A 12 16.57 34.70 -10.89
C PRO A 12 16.89 33.33 -11.52
N LEU A 13 18.13 33.10 -11.97
CA LEU A 13 18.52 31.83 -12.61
C LEU A 13 18.72 30.69 -11.59
N LEU A 14 19.15 31.00 -10.36
CA LEU A 14 19.34 30.00 -9.30
C LEU A 14 18.02 29.51 -8.71
N ALA A 15 16.96 30.34 -8.72
CA ALA A 15 15.64 29.95 -8.24
C ALA A 15 14.93 28.96 -9.19
N ALA A 16 15.13 29.12 -10.52
CA ALA A 16 14.54 28.21 -11.51
C ALA A 16 15.20 26.81 -11.49
N ALA A 17 16.49 26.72 -11.19
CA ALA A 17 17.21 25.44 -11.15
C ALA A 17 16.81 24.54 -9.97
N HIS A 18 16.28 25.08 -8.87
CA HIS A 18 15.77 24.28 -7.75
C HIS A 18 14.42 23.62 -8.03
N HIS A 19 13.69 24.04 -9.07
CA HIS A 19 12.44 23.40 -9.52
C HIS A 19 12.66 22.29 -10.56
N ALA A 20 13.90 22.08 -11.01
CA ALA A 20 14.26 21.08 -12.00
C ALA A 20 14.95 19.86 -11.39
N ARG A 21 14.77 19.59 -10.09
CA ARG A 21 15.09 18.26 -9.56
C ARG A 21 14.03 17.32 -10.10
N PRO A 22 14.38 16.30 -10.89
CA PRO A 22 13.43 15.24 -11.22
C PRO A 22 12.85 14.71 -9.92
N GLU A 23 11.52 14.59 -9.84
CA GLU A 23 10.89 13.87 -8.74
C GLU A 23 11.60 12.51 -8.59
N PRO A 24 12.03 12.09 -7.39
CA PRO A 24 12.92 10.95 -7.19
C PRO A 24 12.46 9.67 -7.90
N TYR A 25 11.15 9.54 -8.11
CA TYR A 25 10.49 8.38 -8.73
C TYR A 25 9.82 8.67 -10.08
N GLY A 26 10.09 9.83 -10.69
CA GLY A 26 9.51 10.26 -11.95
C GLY A 26 8.03 10.59 -11.85
N ASP A 27 7.60 11.09 -10.69
CA ASP A 27 6.20 11.33 -10.35
C ASP A 27 5.60 12.47 -11.19
N ARG A 28 4.42 12.24 -11.75
CA ARG A 28 3.66 13.22 -12.53
C ARG A 28 2.25 13.32 -11.98
N PHE A 29 2.03 14.30 -11.13
CA PHE A 29 0.73 14.59 -10.52
C PHE A 29 0.08 15.82 -11.16
N ALA A 30 -1.22 15.75 -11.43
CA ALA A 30 -2.01 16.91 -11.83
C ALA A 30 -3.36 16.91 -11.13
N LEU A 31 -3.71 18.06 -10.53
CA LEU A 31 -5.00 18.31 -9.92
C LEU A 31 -5.95 18.94 -10.96
N HIS A 32 -7.13 18.36 -11.13
CA HIS A 32 -8.14 18.77 -12.09
C HIS A 32 -9.39 19.26 -11.33
N ALA A 33 -9.68 20.56 -11.41
CA ALA A 33 -10.82 21.26 -10.81
C ALA A 33 -10.94 21.25 -9.25
N ARG A 34 -11.53 22.33 -8.71
CA ARG A 34 -12.10 22.35 -7.36
C ARG A 34 -13.47 21.67 -7.41
N VAL A 35 -13.49 20.36 -7.20
CA VAL A 35 -14.73 19.61 -6.97
C VAL A 35 -14.96 19.59 -5.46
N ASP A 36 -16.17 19.96 -5.00
CA ASP A 36 -16.55 19.95 -3.58
C ASP A 36 -16.76 18.52 -3.03
N ASP A 37 -16.88 17.54 -3.94
CA ASP A 37 -16.96 16.10 -3.67
C ASP A 37 -15.58 15.47 -3.44
N ALA A 38 -14.79 16.05 -2.54
CA ALA A 38 -13.39 15.67 -2.32
C ALA A 38 -13.22 14.31 -1.62
N ALA A 39 -14.26 13.85 -0.90
CA ALA A 39 -14.20 12.64 -0.09
C ALA A 39 -14.49 11.36 -0.88
N SER A 40 -15.30 11.46 -1.94
CA SER A 40 -15.78 10.31 -2.71
C SER A 40 -15.22 10.35 -4.13
N ALA A 41 -14.04 9.76 -4.29
CA ALA A 41 -13.42 9.58 -5.59
C ALA A 41 -13.48 8.11 -6.02
N SER A 42 -14.01 7.87 -7.22
CA SER A 42 -13.77 6.62 -7.92
C SER A 42 -12.41 6.70 -8.61
N VAL A 43 -11.58 5.66 -8.48
CA VAL A 43 -10.23 5.63 -9.03
C VAL A 43 -10.09 4.47 -10.01
N ARG A 44 -9.46 4.72 -11.15
CA ARG A 44 -9.21 3.71 -12.19
C ARG A 44 -7.87 3.95 -12.87
N THR A 45 -7.32 2.89 -13.46
CA THR A 45 -6.17 2.98 -14.37
C THR A 45 -6.66 3.17 -15.80
N THR A 46 -5.97 3.99 -16.58
CA THR A 46 -6.19 4.09 -18.04
C THR A 46 -5.05 3.42 -18.80
N GLY A 47 -5.28 3.08 -20.08
CA GLY A 47 -4.32 2.38 -20.94
C GLY A 47 -2.99 3.10 -21.19
N ARG A 48 -2.80 4.32 -20.65
CA ARG A 48 -1.54 5.07 -20.68
C ARG A 48 -0.70 4.92 -19.40
N GLY A 49 -1.06 4.00 -18.52
CA GLY A 49 -0.35 3.81 -17.24
C GLY A 49 -0.61 4.92 -16.22
N THR A 50 -1.68 5.67 -16.40
CA THR A 50 -2.10 6.75 -15.50
C THR A 50 -3.17 6.25 -14.53
N VAL A 51 -3.03 6.60 -13.26
CA VAL A 51 -4.06 6.49 -12.24
C VAL A 51 -4.90 7.77 -12.29
N GLU A 52 -6.20 7.63 -12.46
CA GLU A 52 -7.13 8.76 -12.56
C GLU A 52 -8.22 8.64 -11.52
N ALA A 53 -8.49 9.75 -10.84
CA ALA A 53 -9.59 9.86 -9.91
C ALA A 53 -10.70 10.76 -10.46
N TYR A 54 -11.93 10.37 -10.19
CA TYR A 54 -13.14 11.02 -10.65
C TYR A 54 -14.10 11.19 -9.49
N GLY A 55 -14.71 12.38 -9.37
CA GLY A 55 -15.75 12.62 -8.37
C GLY A 55 -16.94 11.71 -8.62
N THR A 56 -17.39 10.99 -7.60
CA THR A 56 -18.46 9.99 -7.76
C THR A 56 -19.78 10.59 -8.22
N VAL A 57 -20.12 11.79 -7.75
CA VAL A 57 -21.35 12.49 -8.14
C VAL A 57 -21.19 13.17 -9.49
N SER A 58 -20.12 13.94 -9.67
CA SER A 58 -19.94 14.79 -10.85
C SER A 58 -19.43 14.04 -12.09
N GLY A 59 -18.82 12.86 -11.91
CA GLY A 59 -18.11 12.14 -12.97
C GLY A 59 -16.89 12.90 -13.53
N ARG A 60 -16.54 14.06 -12.96
CA ARG A 60 -15.43 14.89 -13.44
C ARG A 60 -14.12 14.38 -12.87
N LYS A 61 -13.09 14.39 -13.71
CA LYS A 61 -11.72 14.08 -13.33
C LYS A 61 -11.26 15.06 -12.25
N GLN A 62 -10.78 14.54 -11.13
CA GLN A 62 -10.33 15.28 -9.96
C GLN A 62 -8.81 15.36 -9.88
N TRP A 63 -8.11 14.28 -10.15
CA TRP A 63 -6.65 14.26 -10.20
C TRP A 63 -6.16 13.10 -11.05
N THR A 64 -4.92 13.23 -11.52
CA THR A 64 -4.20 12.19 -12.25
C THR A 64 -2.81 12.02 -11.69
N TYR A 65 -2.34 10.78 -11.68
CA TYR A 65 -1.01 10.44 -11.26
C TYR A 65 -0.40 9.41 -12.20
N ALA A 66 0.83 9.64 -12.62
CA ALA A 66 1.62 8.71 -13.42
C ALA A 66 3.06 8.71 -12.92
N ARG A 67 3.79 7.63 -13.23
CA ARG A 67 5.23 7.55 -13.03
C ARG A 67 5.91 7.32 -14.37
N GLU A 68 6.98 8.07 -14.61
CA GLU A 68 7.71 8.02 -15.87
C GLU A 68 8.24 6.61 -16.17
N GLY A 69 7.86 6.07 -17.33
CA GLY A 69 8.31 4.74 -17.77
C GLY A 69 7.77 3.57 -16.95
N ARG A 70 6.81 3.80 -16.04
CA ARG A 70 6.25 2.77 -15.15
C ARG A 70 4.77 2.55 -15.43
N ARG A 71 4.32 1.31 -15.25
CA ARG A 71 2.90 0.94 -15.38
C ARG A 71 2.32 0.48 -14.04
N PRO A 72 1.07 0.85 -13.74
CA PRO A 72 0.37 0.31 -12.58
C PRO A 72 0.02 -1.16 -12.84
N LEU A 73 0.34 -2.03 -11.89
CA LEU A 73 -0.02 -3.46 -11.93
C LEU A 73 -1.29 -3.73 -11.15
N VAL A 74 -1.42 -3.13 -9.96
CA VAL A 74 -2.58 -3.29 -9.08
C VAL A 74 -2.95 -1.93 -8.51
N LEU A 75 -4.24 -1.64 -8.51
CA LEU A 75 -4.81 -0.44 -7.93
C LEU A 75 -5.80 -0.83 -6.83
N LEU A 76 -5.62 -0.23 -5.65
CA LEU A 76 -6.55 -0.31 -4.54
C LEU A 76 -7.13 1.08 -4.25
N SER A 77 -8.42 1.24 -4.50
CA SER A 77 -9.16 2.47 -4.17
C SER A 77 -9.54 2.48 -2.69
N ALA A 78 -9.39 3.64 -2.04
CA ALA A 78 -9.84 3.91 -0.68
C ALA A 78 -10.50 5.30 -0.61
N PRO A 79 -11.29 5.62 0.43
CA PRO A 79 -11.92 6.94 0.53
C PRO A 79 -10.90 8.08 0.48
N GLY A 80 -10.96 8.91 -0.57
CA GLY A 80 -10.09 10.08 -0.76
C GLY A 80 -8.67 9.82 -1.26
N HIS A 81 -8.26 8.57 -1.48
CA HIS A 81 -6.91 8.21 -1.94
C HIS A 81 -6.87 6.84 -2.62
N ALA A 82 -5.75 6.51 -3.26
CA ALA A 82 -5.54 5.21 -3.87
C ALA A 82 -4.12 4.74 -3.70
N VAL A 83 -3.97 3.44 -3.48
CA VAL A 83 -2.68 2.78 -3.40
C VAL A 83 -2.44 1.99 -4.68
N THR A 84 -1.29 2.21 -5.30
CA THR A 84 -0.89 1.59 -6.57
C THR A 84 0.38 0.80 -6.38
N LEU A 85 0.39 -0.46 -6.82
CA LEU A 85 1.60 -1.25 -7.01
C LEU A 85 2.08 -1.09 -8.45
N TRP A 86 3.31 -0.63 -8.63
CA TRP A 86 3.95 -0.40 -9.92
C TRP A 86 4.79 -1.61 -10.36
N ASP A 87 5.10 -1.67 -11.66
CA ASP A 87 5.87 -2.74 -12.28
C ASP A 87 7.33 -2.84 -11.83
N ASP A 88 7.87 -1.79 -11.21
CA ASP A 88 9.18 -1.79 -10.57
C ASP A 88 9.16 -2.19 -9.09
N GLY A 89 8.00 -2.64 -8.58
CA GLY A 89 7.85 -3.05 -7.20
C GLY A 89 7.69 -1.92 -6.20
N LEU A 90 7.54 -0.67 -6.67
CA LEU A 90 7.18 0.45 -5.82
C LEU A 90 5.67 0.42 -5.52
N VAL A 91 5.32 0.71 -4.27
CA VAL A 91 3.94 0.96 -3.85
C VAL A 91 3.81 2.43 -3.53
N THR A 92 2.80 3.10 -4.10
CA THR A 92 2.53 4.52 -3.88
C THR A 92 1.12 4.72 -3.37
N ASP A 93 0.95 5.48 -2.30
CA ASP A 93 -0.34 6.06 -1.92
C ASP A 93 -0.46 7.48 -2.45
N THR A 94 -1.53 7.75 -3.20
CA THR A 94 -1.80 9.04 -3.84
C THR A 94 -3.18 9.54 -3.44
N ALA A 95 -3.26 10.80 -3.04
CA ALA A 95 -4.49 11.49 -2.74
C ALA A 95 -4.62 12.77 -3.57
N ARG A 96 -5.70 13.51 -3.35
CA ARG A 96 -5.92 14.82 -4.00
C ARG A 96 -4.77 15.82 -3.76
N GLY A 97 -4.06 15.70 -2.63
CA GLY A 97 -2.90 16.54 -2.31
C GLY A 97 -1.59 16.13 -2.98
N GLY A 98 -1.61 15.07 -3.80
CA GLY A 98 -0.40 14.49 -4.39
C GLY A 98 -0.04 13.14 -3.75
N VAL A 99 1.22 12.75 -3.91
CA VAL A 99 1.74 11.52 -3.31
C VAL A 99 1.86 11.68 -1.80
N ARG A 100 1.33 10.71 -1.05
CA ARG A 100 1.42 10.65 0.41
C ARG A 100 2.68 9.92 0.86
N TRP A 101 3.01 8.82 0.19
CA TRP A 101 4.22 8.04 0.47
C TRP A 101 4.53 7.05 -0.67
N HIS A 102 5.79 6.65 -0.76
CA HIS A 102 6.27 5.53 -1.57
C HIS A 102 6.96 4.47 -0.70
N ARG A 103 6.84 3.19 -1.05
CA ARG A 103 7.59 2.09 -0.44
C ARG A 103 8.04 1.08 -1.49
N ALA A 104 9.33 0.79 -1.52
CA ALA A 104 9.85 -0.30 -2.33
C ALA A 104 9.54 -1.64 -1.65
N VAL A 105 9.02 -2.60 -2.40
CA VAL A 105 8.70 -3.93 -1.90
C VAL A 105 9.73 -4.91 -2.45
N PRO A 106 10.61 -5.46 -1.59
CA PRO A 106 11.65 -6.38 -2.03
C PRO A 106 11.06 -7.61 -2.75
N GLY A 107 11.66 -7.98 -3.87
CA GLY A 107 11.25 -9.13 -4.69
C GLY A 107 10.12 -8.85 -5.68
N LEU A 108 9.65 -7.61 -5.79
CA LEU A 108 8.83 -7.13 -6.91
C LEU A 108 9.71 -6.31 -7.87
N GLY A 109 9.40 -6.36 -9.17
CA GLY A 109 10.13 -5.61 -10.21
C GLY A 109 11.38 -6.28 -10.78
N THR A 110 11.67 -7.53 -10.40
CA THR A 110 12.76 -8.32 -10.98
C THR A 110 12.28 -9.17 -12.16
N PRO A 111 13.17 -9.56 -13.11
CA PRO A 111 12.87 -10.55 -14.14
C PRO A 111 12.21 -11.83 -13.61
N GLN A 112 12.60 -12.27 -12.42
CA GLN A 112 12.09 -13.47 -11.75
C GLN A 112 10.68 -13.31 -11.16
N ALA A 113 10.20 -12.07 -10.98
CA ALA A 113 8.83 -11.78 -10.55
C ALA A 113 7.82 -11.78 -11.71
N HIS A 114 8.27 -11.97 -12.97
CA HIS A 114 7.36 -12.03 -14.13
C HIS A 114 6.45 -13.26 -14.04
N GLY A 115 5.19 -13.02 -13.68
CA GLY A 115 4.14 -14.03 -13.58
C GLY A 115 3.38 -14.01 -12.24
N GLY A 116 3.97 -13.46 -11.18
CA GLY A 116 3.32 -13.32 -9.87
C GLY A 116 2.95 -11.86 -9.60
N ALA A 117 1.81 -11.40 -10.12
CA ALA A 117 1.31 -10.06 -9.78
C ALA A 117 1.10 -9.98 -8.25
N GLY A 118 1.83 -9.11 -7.58
CA GLY A 118 1.59 -8.84 -6.16
C GLY A 118 0.14 -8.35 -5.95
N ALA A 119 -0.40 -8.51 -4.75
CA ALA A 119 -1.76 -8.06 -4.44
C ALA A 119 -1.77 -7.01 -3.32
N LEU A 120 -2.69 -6.07 -3.43
CA LEU A 120 -2.99 -5.07 -2.41
C LEU A 120 -4.28 -5.48 -1.68
N ARG A 121 -4.23 -5.59 -0.36
CA ARG A 121 -5.37 -5.97 0.48
C ARG A 121 -5.42 -5.12 1.75
N PRO A 122 -6.54 -4.41 2.03
CA PRO A 122 -6.78 -3.88 3.37
C PRO A 122 -6.71 -5.02 4.38
N LEU A 123 -6.17 -4.78 5.58
CA LEU A 123 -6.09 -5.75 6.67
C LEU A 123 -7.21 -5.57 7.70
N ASP A 124 -7.64 -4.35 7.96
CA ASP A 124 -8.76 -4.02 8.83
C ASP A 124 -9.94 -3.40 8.04
N GLY A 125 -11.11 -3.31 8.70
CA GLY A 125 -12.34 -2.78 8.08
C GLY A 125 -12.31 -1.28 7.78
N GLY A 126 -11.40 -0.53 8.43
CA GLY A 126 -11.17 0.89 8.16
C GLY A 126 -10.04 1.14 7.15
N ALA A 127 -9.46 0.07 6.58
CA ALA A 127 -8.30 0.15 5.68
C ALA A 127 -7.12 0.96 6.24
N ARG A 128 -6.94 0.99 7.58
CA ARG A 128 -5.82 1.69 8.23
C ARG A 128 -4.49 0.96 8.02
N MET A 129 -4.57 -0.33 7.73
CA MET A 129 -3.45 -1.21 7.44
C MET A 129 -3.64 -1.85 6.07
N LEU A 130 -2.55 -1.89 5.31
CA LEU A 130 -2.47 -2.45 3.97
C LEU A 130 -1.48 -3.62 3.96
N ALA A 131 -1.91 -4.79 3.50
CA ALA A 131 -1.03 -5.87 3.10
C ALA A 131 -0.64 -5.74 1.62
N VAL A 132 0.66 -5.82 1.36
CA VAL A 132 1.23 -6.08 0.04
C VAL A 132 1.69 -7.53 0.03
N ILE A 133 1.03 -8.35 -0.79
CA ILE A 133 1.26 -9.79 -0.88
C ILE A 133 2.07 -10.07 -2.13
N THR A 134 3.22 -10.71 -1.96
CA THR A 134 4.08 -11.19 -3.05
C THR A 134 4.28 -12.70 -2.86
N PRO A 135 4.74 -13.44 -3.88
CA PRO A 135 5.03 -14.85 -3.73
C PRO A 135 5.98 -15.19 -2.57
N HIS A 136 6.87 -14.27 -2.22
CA HIS A 136 7.93 -14.51 -1.22
C HIS A 136 7.64 -13.91 0.15
N ARG A 137 6.72 -12.96 0.27
CA ARG A 137 6.40 -12.30 1.54
C ARG A 137 5.07 -11.57 1.51
N ILE A 138 4.50 -11.39 2.70
CA ILE A 138 3.49 -10.37 2.96
C ILE A 138 4.17 -9.26 3.76
N ALA A 139 4.03 -8.02 3.31
CA ALA A 139 4.46 -6.83 4.07
C ALA A 139 3.23 -5.99 4.41
N ALA A 140 3.12 -5.56 5.66
CA ALA A 140 2.03 -4.70 6.10
C ALA A 140 2.52 -3.29 6.38
N TYR A 141 1.80 -2.32 5.82
CA TYR A 141 2.07 -0.92 5.96
C TYR A 141 0.88 -0.22 6.60
N ARG A 142 1.16 0.76 7.45
CA ARG A 142 0.14 1.72 7.90
C ARG A 142 -0.21 2.63 6.74
N THR A 143 -1.47 2.70 6.37
CA THR A 143 -1.90 3.47 5.19
C THR A 143 -1.73 4.98 5.39
N ALA A 144 -1.70 5.47 6.63
CA ALA A 144 -1.57 6.89 6.93
C ALA A 144 -0.29 7.52 6.37
N ASP A 145 0.84 6.81 6.47
CA ASP A 145 2.20 7.30 6.21
C ASP A 145 3.14 6.27 5.55
N GLY A 146 2.62 5.08 5.25
CA GLY A 146 3.36 3.98 4.63
C GLY A 146 4.33 3.29 5.59
N ASP A 147 4.25 3.53 6.90
CA ASP A 147 5.19 2.92 7.83
C ASP A 147 5.08 1.39 7.84
N LEU A 148 6.22 0.70 7.79
CA LEU A 148 6.27 -0.77 7.76
C LEU A 148 6.00 -1.30 9.17
N ARG A 149 4.99 -2.15 9.30
CA ARG A 149 4.50 -2.64 10.61
C ARG A 149 4.96 -4.06 10.89
N TRP A 150 4.86 -4.92 9.90
CA TRP A 150 5.36 -6.28 9.99
C TRP A 150 5.63 -6.85 8.61
N THR A 151 6.45 -7.90 8.58
CA THR A 151 6.64 -8.74 7.40
C THR A 151 6.47 -10.20 7.79
N LEU A 152 5.95 -10.98 6.86
CA LEU A 152 5.82 -12.42 6.98
C LEU A 152 6.42 -13.07 5.74
N PRO A 153 7.61 -13.69 5.83
CA PRO A 153 8.18 -14.41 4.71
C PRO A 153 7.35 -15.66 4.39
N ALA A 154 7.42 -16.11 3.14
CA ALA A 154 6.90 -17.40 2.78
C ALA A 154 7.67 -18.50 3.52
N ARG A 155 7.00 -19.62 3.82
CA ARG A 155 7.63 -20.83 4.34
C ARG A 155 8.57 -21.41 3.29
N GLU A 156 9.60 -22.10 3.75
CA GLU A 156 10.50 -22.86 2.89
C GLU A 156 9.72 -23.81 1.97
N ASP A 157 10.14 -23.87 0.70
CA ASP A 157 9.47 -24.62 -0.38
C ASP A 157 8.01 -24.26 -0.67
N CYS A 158 7.52 -23.15 -0.12
CA CYS A 158 6.20 -22.61 -0.40
C CYS A 158 6.29 -21.20 -0.99
N ALA A 159 5.23 -20.79 -1.66
CA ALA A 159 5.08 -19.43 -2.15
C ALA A 159 3.64 -18.97 -1.88
N PHE A 160 3.45 -17.72 -1.49
CA PHE A 160 2.12 -17.15 -1.44
C PHE A 160 1.54 -17.08 -2.86
N ASP A 161 0.22 -17.26 -2.96
CA ASP A 161 -0.54 -16.99 -4.17
C ASP A 161 -1.34 -15.69 -3.93
N PRO A 162 -0.87 -14.53 -4.43
CA PRO A 162 -1.52 -13.25 -4.18
C PRO A 162 -2.94 -13.16 -4.75
N ALA A 163 -3.28 -13.97 -5.76
CA ALA A 163 -4.61 -14.00 -6.35
C ALA A 163 -5.60 -14.79 -5.49
N ARG A 164 -5.12 -15.75 -4.67
CA ARG A 164 -5.94 -16.63 -3.84
C ARG A 164 -6.02 -16.14 -2.39
N THR A 165 -6.89 -15.15 -2.17
CA THR A 165 -7.16 -14.57 -0.85
C THR A 165 -8.64 -14.60 -0.50
N ALA A 166 -8.98 -14.73 0.79
CA ALA A 166 -10.35 -14.63 1.28
C ALA A 166 -10.42 -13.88 2.62
N ARG A 167 -11.39 -12.98 2.78
CA ARG A 167 -11.62 -12.27 4.06
C ARG A 167 -12.69 -12.96 4.90
N ARG A 168 -12.43 -13.07 6.21
CA ARG A 168 -13.37 -13.57 7.22
C ARG A 168 -13.26 -12.68 8.47
N GLY A 169 -14.24 -11.80 8.67
CA GLY A 169 -14.18 -10.76 9.70
C GLY A 169 -12.92 -9.89 9.53
N HIS A 170 -12.13 -9.80 10.59
CA HIS A 170 -10.86 -9.05 10.60
C HIS A 170 -9.68 -9.81 10.00
N THR A 171 -9.86 -11.10 9.67
CA THR A 171 -8.79 -11.96 9.18
C THR A 171 -8.78 -12.03 7.66
N LEU A 172 -7.59 -11.93 7.08
CA LEU A 172 -7.28 -12.25 5.69
C LEU A 172 -6.63 -13.63 5.63
N LEU A 173 -7.26 -14.56 4.91
CA LEU A 173 -6.70 -15.84 4.55
C LEU A 173 -5.98 -15.71 3.21
N VAL A 174 -4.73 -16.18 3.16
CA VAL A 174 -3.87 -16.15 1.97
C VAL A 174 -3.40 -17.57 1.69
N ALA A 175 -3.59 -18.04 0.46
CA ALA A 175 -3.04 -19.32 0.05
C ALA A 175 -1.52 -19.25 -0.06
N GLN A 176 -0.86 -20.29 0.41
CA GLN A 176 0.58 -20.48 0.36
C GLN A 176 0.87 -21.94 -0.02
N PRO A 177 0.62 -22.33 -1.28
CA PRO A 177 0.92 -23.67 -1.74
C PRO A 177 2.41 -24.01 -1.57
N CYS A 178 2.66 -25.24 -1.17
CA CYS A 178 4.00 -25.80 -1.02
C CYS A 178 4.26 -26.80 -2.14
N ARG A 179 5.54 -26.98 -2.52
CA ARG A 179 5.92 -27.95 -3.55
C ARG A 179 5.58 -29.39 -3.15
N ASP A 180 5.72 -29.71 -1.87
CA ASP A 180 5.32 -31.00 -1.34
C ASP A 180 3.80 -31.16 -1.35
N ARG A 181 3.32 -32.11 -2.16
CA ARG A 181 1.90 -32.43 -2.32
C ARG A 181 1.34 -33.23 -1.14
N ALA A 182 2.18 -33.82 -0.29
CA ALA A 182 1.73 -34.51 0.92
C ALA A 182 1.33 -33.52 2.04
N THR A 183 1.73 -32.26 1.94
CA THR A 183 1.35 -31.21 2.88
C THR A 183 -0.17 -30.99 2.84
N ALA A 184 -0.84 -31.20 3.98
CA ALA A 184 -2.28 -30.98 4.11
C ALA A 184 -2.69 -29.56 3.68
N TRP A 185 -3.83 -29.43 2.97
CA TRP A 185 -4.29 -28.15 2.41
C TRP A 185 -4.47 -27.05 3.46
N THR A 186 -4.86 -27.40 4.69
CA THR A 186 -5.01 -26.45 5.80
C THR A 186 -3.68 -25.84 6.22
N ALA A 187 -2.57 -26.57 6.06
CA ALA A 187 -1.21 -26.08 6.32
C ALA A 187 -0.68 -25.18 5.18
N GLN A 188 -1.39 -25.15 4.05
CA GLN A 188 -1.12 -24.28 2.90
C GLN A 188 -1.97 -22.99 2.92
N LEU A 189 -2.61 -22.70 4.05
CA LEU A 189 -3.32 -21.45 4.28
C LEU A 189 -2.65 -20.68 5.42
N VAL A 190 -2.51 -19.37 5.23
CA VAL A 190 -2.00 -18.46 6.24
C VAL A 190 -3.09 -17.44 6.57
N ALA A 191 -3.40 -17.32 7.85
CA ALA A 191 -4.27 -16.28 8.37
C ALA A 191 -3.41 -15.10 8.85
N VAL A 192 -3.74 -13.89 8.40
CA VAL A 192 -3.12 -12.64 8.82
C VAL A 192 -4.19 -11.58 9.13
N ASP A 193 -3.85 -10.62 9.99
CA ASP A 193 -4.63 -9.40 10.22
C ASP A 193 -3.70 -8.20 10.42
N ASP A 194 -4.21 -7.08 10.93
CA ASP A 194 -3.42 -5.88 11.20
C ASP A 194 -2.25 -6.10 12.17
N LEU A 195 -2.28 -7.16 12.98
CA LEU A 195 -1.21 -7.53 13.92
C LEU A 195 -0.27 -8.62 13.40
N GLY A 196 -0.41 -9.05 12.14
CA GLY A 196 0.45 -10.08 11.54
C GLY A 196 -0.20 -11.45 11.50
N ARG A 197 0.61 -12.51 11.60
CA ARG A 197 0.09 -13.89 11.51
C ARG A 197 -0.85 -14.18 12.68
N VAL A 198 -2.03 -14.69 12.38
CA VAL A 198 -2.99 -15.15 13.39
C VAL A 198 -2.54 -16.53 13.88
N THR A 199 -2.15 -16.60 15.15
CA THR A 199 -1.83 -17.86 15.84
C THR A 199 -2.57 -17.91 17.18
N PRO A 200 -2.86 -19.11 17.70
CA PRO A 200 -3.34 -19.24 19.07
C PRO A 200 -2.34 -18.59 20.04
N ARG A 201 -2.84 -17.77 20.98
CA ARG A 201 -2.05 -17.10 22.04
C ARG A 201 -1.00 -16.11 21.55
N ARG A 202 -1.22 -15.43 20.42
CA ARG A 202 -0.29 -14.38 19.95
C ARG A 202 -0.15 -13.25 20.97
N THR A 203 1.06 -12.71 21.08
CA THR A 203 1.31 -11.39 21.67
C THR A 203 1.06 -10.34 20.57
N PRO A 204 0.18 -9.35 20.78
CA PRO A 204 0.00 -8.22 19.86
C PRO A 204 1.34 -7.54 19.53
N LEU A 205 1.59 -7.25 18.25
CA LEU A 205 2.83 -6.58 17.80
C LEU A 205 2.86 -5.06 18.10
N GLY A 206 1.98 -4.55 18.96
CA GLY A 206 1.95 -3.12 19.30
C GLY A 206 1.60 -2.20 18.13
N ASN A 207 0.73 -2.66 17.21
CA ASN A 207 0.23 -1.81 16.12
C ASN A 207 -0.91 -0.87 16.56
N ASP A 208 -1.24 -0.87 17.85
CA ASP A 208 -2.20 0.05 18.43
C ASP A 208 -1.72 1.49 18.22
N LEU A 209 -2.62 2.32 17.69
CA LEU A 209 -2.38 3.75 17.61
C LEU A 209 -2.27 4.30 19.04
N PRO A 210 -1.36 5.24 19.33
CA PRO A 210 -1.37 5.94 20.62
C PRO A 210 -2.77 6.50 20.89
N GLY A 211 -3.43 6.05 21.96
CA GLY A 211 -4.76 6.52 22.37
C GLY A 211 -5.96 5.67 21.94
N ALA A 212 -5.77 4.47 21.37
CA ALA A 212 -6.88 3.54 21.19
C ALA A 212 -7.40 3.04 22.56
N PRO A 213 -8.72 2.99 22.81
CA PRO A 213 -9.26 2.43 24.06
C PRO A 213 -8.85 0.96 24.19
N GLU A 214 -8.29 0.61 25.35
CA GLU A 214 -7.93 -0.77 25.67
C GLU A 214 -9.19 -1.65 25.56
N PRO A 215 -9.14 -2.77 24.83
CA PRO A 215 -10.26 -3.69 24.78
C PRO A 215 -10.57 -4.22 26.18
N PRO A 216 -11.84 -4.37 26.57
CA PRO A 216 -12.19 -4.94 27.86
C PRO A 216 -11.57 -6.33 28.01
N ALA A 217 -10.92 -6.56 29.15
CA ALA A 217 -10.33 -7.84 29.49
C ALA A 217 -11.37 -8.96 29.34
N ARG A 218 -11.03 -9.99 28.56
CA ARG A 218 -11.90 -11.18 28.45
C ARG A 218 -12.02 -11.85 29.81
N PRO A 219 -13.22 -12.22 30.27
CA PRO A 219 -13.38 -12.98 31.49
C PRO A 219 -12.64 -14.32 31.37
N ALA A 220 -11.94 -14.69 32.44
CA ALA A 220 -11.20 -15.94 32.53
C ALA A 220 -12.12 -17.12 32.20
N ALA A 221 -11.69 -17.98 31.27
CA ALA A 221 -12.41 -19.20 30.95
C ALA A 221 -12.56 -20.06 32.20
N HIS A 222 -13.80 -20.45 32.51
CA HIS A 222 -14.14 -21.34 33.59
C HIS A 222 -13.26 -22.59 33.57
N ALA A 223 -12.55 -22.82 34.67
CA ALA A 223 -11.91 -24.09 34.96
C ALA A 223 -13.00 -25.18 34.99
N LYS A 224 -12.91 -26.16 34.08
CA LYS A 224 -13.69 -27.39 34.19
C LYS A 224 -13.15 -28.17 35.39
N THR A 225 -13.87 -28.17 36.49
CA THR A 225 -13.76 -29.19 37.52
C THR A 225 -14.41 -30.46 36.96
N ALA A 226 -13.63 -31.54 36.82
CA ALA A 226 -14.13 -32.86 36.48
C ALA A 226 -14.66 -33.57 37.74
N PRO A 227 -15.71 -34.41 37.64
CA PRO A 227 -16.05 -35.38 38.67
C PRO A 227 -15.06 -36.55 38.71
#